data_AF-A0A844ME29-F1
#
_entry.id   AF-A0A844ME29-F1
#
_cell.length_a   1.000
_cell.length_b   1.000
_cell.length_c   1.000
_cell.angle_alpha   90.00
_cell.angle_beta   90.00
_cell.angle_gamma   90.00
#
_symmetry.space_group_name_H-M   'P 1'
#
loop_
_entity.id
_entity.type
_entity.pdbx_description
1 polymer ?
#
loop_
_entity_poly.entity_id
_entity_poly.type
_entity_poly.pdbx_seq_one_letter_code
_entity_poly.pdbx_strand_id
1 'polypeptide(L)'
;MLEIGDYARHQVTGLIGQVVGYGHEVVQGVYITTLKVRENSNGNSDRSRFLEDVYSEWVRVEIESVPTVLSSTSVESEVALQA
;
A
#
# COMPACT_ATOMS: atom_id res chain seq x y z
N MET A 1 -17.22 3.12 -1.90
CA MET A 1 -16.87 1.76 -1.45
C MET A 1 -15.42 1.53 -1.84
N LEU A 2 -14.62 0.90 -0.99
CA LEU A 2 -13.24 0.55 -1.35
C LEU A 2 -13.27 -0.61 -2.36
N GLU A 3 -12.39 -0.60 -3.35
CA GLU A 3 -12.31 -1.66 -4.36
C GLU A 3 -11.01 -2.43 -4.22
N ILE A 4 -10.99 -3.68 -4.71
CA ILE A 4 -9.75 -4.45 -4.77
C ILE A 4 -8.74 -3.67 -5.62
N GLY A 5 -7.55 -3.44 -5.08
CA GLY A 5 -6.52 -2.62 -5.69
C GLY A 5 -6.41 -1.20 -5.13
N ASP A 6 -7.46 -0.68 -4.47
CA ASP A 6 -7.39 0.59 -3.75
C ASP A 6 -6.36 0.54 -2.63
N TYR A 7 -5.79 1.69 -2.28
CA TYR A 7 -5.09 1.85 -1.02
C TYR A 7 -6.03 2.38 0.04
N ALA A 8 -5.95 1.77 1.22
CA ALA A 8 -6.74 2.15 2.38
C ALA A 8 -5.84 2.37 3.59
N ARG A 9 -6.19 3.37 4.40
CA ARG A 9 -5.57 3.65 5.69
C ARG A 9 -6.50 3.22 6.80
N HIS A 10 -5.97 2.46 7.75
CA HIS A 10 -6.66 2.15 8.99
C HIS A 10 -6.69 3.38 9.89
N GLN A 11 -7.86 3.79 10.36
CA GLN A 11 -8.04 5.05 11.09
C GLN A 11 -7.38 5.05 12.47
N VAL A 12 -7.37 3.91 13.16
CA VAL A 12 -6.80 3.79 14.51
C VAL A 12 -5.30 3.58 14.50
N THR A 13 -4.78 2.77 13.58
CA THR A 13 -3.36 2.35 13.58
C THR A 13 -2.51 3.15 12.60
N GLY A 14 -3.13 3.88 11.67
CA GLY A 14 -2.44 4.62 10.62
C GLY A 14 -1.80 3.74 9.53
N LEU A 15 -1.92 2.40 9.63
CA LEU A 15 -1.37 1.47 8.67
C LEU A 15 -2.02 1.66 7.30
N ILE A 16 -1.20 1.63 6.25
CA ILE A 16 -1.63 1.74 4.86
C ILE A 16 -1.33 0.43 4.15
N GLY A 17 -2.29 -0.03 3.35
CA GLY A 17 -2.06 -1.16 2.46
C GLY A 17 -3.05 -1.19 1.31
N GLN A 18 -2.83 -2.15 0.42
CA GLN A 18 -3.68 -2.37 -0.75
C GLN A 18 -4.82 -3.34 -0.40
N VAL A 19 -6.04 -2.98 -0.76
CA VAL A 19 -7.23 -3.82 -0.59
C VAL A 19 -7.11 -5.06 -1.47
N VAL A 20 -7.22 -6.24 -0.86
CA VAL A 20 -7.16 -7.54 -1.55
C VAL A 20 -8.48 -8.31 -1.48
N GLY A 21 -9.45 -7.85 -0.67
CA GLY A 21 -10.76 -8.46 -0.62
C GLY A 21 -11.59 -8.03 0.58
N TYR A 22 -12.69 -8.75 0.75
CA TYR A 22 -13.67 -8.56 1.81
C TYR A 22 -13.82 -9.83 2.64
N GLY A 23 -14.22 -9.68 3.89
CA GLY A 23 -14.59 -10.76 4.78
C GLY A 23 -15.85 -10.43 5.56
N HIS A 24 -16.10 -11.24 6.58
CA HIS A 24 -17.15 -11.00 7.54
C HIS A 24 -16.77 -11.55 8.91
N GLU A 25 -17.25 -10.88 9.94
CA GLU A 25 -17.27 -11.40 11.30
C GLU A 25 -18.73 -11.46 11.79
N VAL A 26 -18.98 -12.35 12.75
CA VAL A 26 -20.30 -12.49 13.38
C VAL A 26 -20.19 -12.07 14.84
N VAL A 27 -20.82 -10.95 15.18
CA VAL A 27 -20.86 -10.41 16.55
C VAL A 27 -22.30 -10.40 17.01
N GLN A 28 -22.60 -11.18 18.06
CA GLN A 28 -23.96 -11.30 18.61
C GLN A 28 -25.04 -11.68 17.56
N GLY A 29 -24.67 -12.48 16.57
CA GLY A 29 -25.57 -12.89 15.48
C GLY A 29 -25.73 -11.87 14.35
N VAL A 30 -25.05 -10.73 14.43
CA VAL A 30 -25.00 -9.72 13.36
C VAL A 30 -23.78 -9.96 12.49
N TYR A 31 -23.97 -9.97 11.17
CA TYR A 31 -22.86 -10.03 10.20
C TYR A 31 -22.30 -8.64 9.98
N ILE A 32 -21.00 -8.48 10.26
CA ILE A 32 -20.27 -7.23 10.05
C ILE A 32 -19.27 -7.46 8.92
N THR A 33 -19.25 -6.55 7.95
CA THR A 33 -18.33 -6.63 6.80
C THR A 33 -16.94 -6.16 7.23
N THR A 34 -15.92 -6.96 6.93
CA THR A 34 -14.51 -6.63 7.16
C THR A 34 -13.80 -6.38 5.83
N LEU A 35 -12.72 -5.59 5.87
CA LEU A 35 -11.86 -5.32 4.73
C LEU A 35 -10.51 -6.02 4.93
N LYS A 36 -10.06 -6.78 3.93
CA LYS A 36 -8.74 -7.43 3.92
C LYS A 36 -7.76 -6.60 3.12
N VAL A 37 -6.65 -6.25 3.76
CA VAL A 37 -5.63 -5.35 3.21
C VAL A 37 -4.26 -6.01 3.31
N ARG A 38 -3.47 -5.93 2.24
CA ARG A 38 -2.05 -6.30 2.25
C ARG A 38 -1.23 -5.06 2.62
N GLU A 39 -0.52 -5.12 3.73
CA GLU A 39 0.33 -4.02 4.21
C GLU A 39 1.40 -3.66 3.17
N ASN A 40 1.60 -2.35 2.95
CA ASN A 40 2.69 -1.85 2.10
C ASN A 40 3.93 -1.56 2.97
N SER A 41 4.74 -2.57 3.25
CA SER A 41 5.95 -2.44 4.08
C SER A 41 7.19 -2.13 3.24
N ASN A 42 7.81 -0.98 3.52
CA ASN A 42 8.91 -0.36 2.74
C ASN A 42 10.29 -1.07 2.82
N GLY A 43 10.40 -2.34 3.21
CA GLY A 43 11.75 -2.89 3.41
C GLY A 43 11.95 -4.35 3.78
N ASN A 44 10.94 -5.22 3.71
CA ASN A 44 11.20 -6.66 3.85
C ASN A 44 10.15 -7.49 3.08
N SER A 45 10.49 -7.86 1.84
CA SER A 45 9.59 -8.51 0.87
C SER A 45 9.10 -9.89 1.28
N ASP A 46 9.76 -10.55 2.24
CA ASP A 46 9.59 -11.98 2.44
C ASP A 46 8.37 -12.38 3.26
N ARG A 47 7.66 -11.41 3.87
CA ARG A 47 6.39 -11.65 4.58
C ARG A 47 5.41 -10.51 4.32
N SER A 48 4.64 -10.63 3.24
CA SER A 48 3.42 -9.84 3.07
C SER A 48 2.50 -10.09 4.27
N ARG A 49 2.29 -9.08 5.13
CA ARG A 49 1.32 -9.16 6.22
C ARG A 49 -0.04 -8.76 5.69
N PHE A 50 -1.03 -9.62 5.93
CA PHE A 50 -2.43 -9.30 5.69
C PHE A 50 -3.05 -8.81 6.99
N LEU A 51 -3.84 -7.75 6.88
CA LEU A 51 -4.59 -7.14 7.95
C LEU A 51 -6.07 -7.24 7.59
N GLU A 52 -6.91 -7.47 8.59
CA GLU A 52 -8.35 -7.52 8.42
C GLU A 52 -9.00 -6.84 9.62
N ASP A 53 -9.90 -5.91 9.34
CA ASP A 53 -10.68 -5.20 10.36
C ASP A 53 -12.02 -4.75 9.75
N VAL A 54 -12.95 -4.27 10.58
CA VAL A 54 -14.27 -3.78 10.19
C VAL A 54 -14.13 -2.70 9.11
N TYR A 55 -14.96 -2.77 8.07
CA TYR A 55 -14.89 -1.86 6.92
C TYR A 55 -14.90 -0.37 7.33
N SER A 56 -15.66 -0.01 8.37
CA SER A 56 -15.76 1.36 8.87
C SER A 56 -14.45 1.92 9.41
N GLU A 57 -13.47 1.07 9.73
CA GLU A 57 -12.16 1.49 10.22
C GLU A 57 -11.20 1.90 9.08
N TRP A 58 -11.60 1.70 7.81
CA TRP A 58 -10.75 1.97 6.65
C TRP A 58 -11.23 3.16 5.84
N VAL A 59 -10.29 4.01 5.44
CA VAL A 59 -10.55 5.15 4.54
C VAL A 59 -9.66 5.07 3.30
N ARG A 60 -10.20 5.43 2.12
CA ARG A 60 -9.42 5.46 0.87
C ARG A 60 -8.29 6.47 0.98
N VAL A 61 -7.12 6.11 0.47
CA VAL A 61 -5.98 7.01 0.30
C VAL A 61 -5.73 7.17 -1.18
N GLU A 62 -5.67 8.41 -1.64
CA GLU A 62 -5.14 8.73 -2.95
C GLU A 62 -3.61 8.76 -2.82
N ILE A 63 -2.94 7.75 -3.38
CA ILE A 63 -1.50 7.85 -3.59
C ILE A 63 -1.35 8.72 -4.82
N GLU A 64 -1.14 10.03 -4.62
CA GLU A 64 -0.68 10.89 -5.70
C GLU A 64 0.57 10.25 -6.30
N SER A 65 0.48 9.82 -7.56
CA SER A 65 1.62 9.34 -8.30
C SER A 65 2.68 10.43 -8.26
N VAL A 66 3.81 10.16 -7.59
CA VAL A 66 4.99 11.03 -7.62
C VAL A 66 5.21 11.45 -9.08
N PRO A 67 5.31 12.75 -9.41
CA PRO A 67 5.55 13.17 -10.77
C PRO A 67 6.87 12.54 -11.22
N THR A 68 6.78 11.70 -12.25
CA THR A 68 7.95 11.16 -12.95
C THR A 68 8.67 12.33 -13.60
N VAL A 69 9.54 13.01 -12.87
CA VAL A 69 10.53 13.90 -13.47
C VAL A 69 11.71 13.03 -13.84
N LEU A 70 11.73 12.65 -15.12
CA LEU A 70 12.88 12.14 -15.83
C LEU A 70 14.12 12.99 -15.49
N SER A 71 15.18 12.36 -15.00
CA SER A 71 16.54 12.85 -15.27
C SER A 71 17.51 11.69 -15.32
N SER A 72 17.41 10.93 -16.40
CA SER A 72 18.54 10.22 -16.98
C SER A 72 19.31 11.22 -17.85
N THR A 73 20.36 11.82 -17.30
CA THR A 73 21.47 12.41 -18.08
C THR A 73 22.76 11.89 -17.43
N SER A 74 23.47 10.92 -18.04
CA SER A 74 24.60 11.15 -18.98
C SER A 74 25.73 11.93 -18.28
N VAL A 75 26.98 11.49 -18.17
CA VAL A 75 27.80 10.55 -18.96
C VAL A 75 29.01 10.09 -18.13
N GLU A 76 29.52 8.91 -18.46
CA GLU A 76 30.86 8.44 -18.12
C GLU A 76 31.92 9.54 -18.32
N SER A 77 32.78 9.77 -17.33
CA SER A 77 34.04 10.48 -17.55
C SER A 77 35.16 9.45 -17.63
N GLU A 78 35.54 9.19 -18.88
CA GLU A 78 36.67 8.39 -19.30
C GLU A 78 37.98 8.94 -18.73
N VAL A 79 38.82 8.00 -18.28
CA VAL A 79 40.22 8.21 -17.93
C VAL A 79 41.00 8.54 -19.21
N ALA A 80 41.69 9.67 -19.24
CA ALA A 80 42.73 9.92 -20.23
C ALA A 80 44.03 10.36 -19.54
N LEU A 81 44.97 9.41 -19.50
CA LEU A 81 46.40 9.62 -19.36
C LEU A 81 46.98 10.17 -20.69
N GLN A 82 48.12 10.88 -20.57
CA GLN A 82 49.11 11.25 -21.60
C GLN A 82 48.84 12.48 -22.48
N ALA A 83 49.65 13.52 -22.26
CA ALA A 83 50.84 13.78 -23.08
C ALA A 83 51.89 14.55 -22.25
#